data_AF-A0AAU7R819-F1
#
_entry.id   AF-A0AAU7R819-F1
#
_cell.length_a   1.000
_cell.length_b   1.000
_cell.length_c   1.000
_cell.angle_alpha   90.00
_cell.angle_beta   90.00
_cell.angle_gamma   90.00
#
_symmetry.space_group_name_H-M   'P 1'
#
loop_
_entity.id
_entity.type
_entity.pdbx_description
1 polymer ?
#
loop_
_entity_poly.entity_id
_entity_poly.type
_entity_poly.pdbx_seq_one_letter_code
_entity_poly.pdbx_strand_id
1 'polypeptide(L)'
;MSPQLPKAGELVHVTRAASVQFIKPIMCRVIRVLDWITYDGWCWLDVYQLDAKGDAVARRSIFVQPAGLQIQRPAPTPRRPTRSAAIPNVRQDRRPAGVPATLQRRATPARRAAGHG
;
A
#
# COMPACT_ATOMS: atom_id res chain seq x y z
N MET A 1 -20.88 8.49 0.22
CA MET A 1 -19.51 8.18 0.72
C MET A 1 -18.88 7.23 -0.27
N SER A 2 -17.74 7.58 -0.88
CA SER A 2 -17.05 6.67 -1.80
C SER A 2 -16.53 5.45 -1.03
N PRO A 3 -16.66 4.21 -1.56
CA PRO A 3 -16.12 3.03 -0.89
C PRO A 3 -14.61 3.15 -0.78
N GLN A 4 -14.09 3.23 0.44
CA GLN A 4 -12.65 3.34 0.68
C GLN A 4 -12.03 1.95 0.63
N LEU A 5 -11.00 1.76 -0.20
CA LEU A 5 -10.20 0.54 -0.20
C LEU A 5 -9.46 0.41 1.15
N PRO A 6 -9.49 -0.77 1.80
CA PRO A 6 -8.71 -1.02 3.01
C PRO A 6 -7.21 -0.88 2.77
N LYS A 7 -6.48 -0.42 3.78
CA LYS A 7 -5.03 -0.26 3.75
C LYS A 7 -4.32 -1.44 4.41
N ALA A 8 -3.08 -1.69 3.98
CA ALA A 8 -2.21 -2.65 4.64
C ALA A 8 -2.10 -2.36 6.16
N GLY A 9 -2.25 -3.40 6.97
CA GLY A 9 -2.25 -3.34 8.42
C GLY A 9 -3.60 -3.07 9.08
N GLU A 10 -4.63 -2.60 8.36
CA GLU A 10 -5.96 -2.35 8.94
C GLU A 10 -6.66 -3.65 9.33
N LEU A 11 -7.48 -3.57 10.38
CA LEU A 11 -8.39 -4.63 10.80
C LEU A 11 -9.72 -4.44 10.08
N VAL A 12 -10.22 -5.50 9.46
CA VAL A 12 -11.51 -5.51 8.75
C VAL A 12 -12.37 -6.66 9.26
N HIS A 13 -13.62 -6.35 9.57
CA HIS A 13 -14.63 -7.36 9.84
C HIS A 13 -15.30 -7.72 8.52
N VAL A 14 -15.04 -8.95 8.06
CA VAL A 14 -15.58 -9.48 6.81
C VAL A 14 -16.93 -10.14 7.14
N THR A 15 -18.00 -9.50 6.72
CA THR A 15 -19.39 -9.98 6.91
C THR A 15 -19.99 -10.43 5.58
N ARG A 16 -21.19 -11.03 5.62
CA ARG A 16 -21.98 -11.38 4.42
C ARG A 16 -22.20 -10.19 3.47
N ALA A 17 -22.20 -8.95 3.97
CA ALA A 17 -22.32 -7.75 3.14
C ALA A 17 -21.06 -7.46 2.31
N ALA A 18 -19.88 -7.90 2.77
CA ALA A 18 -18.63 -7.80 2.01
C ALA A 18 -18.48 -8.91 0.98
N SER A 19 -18.94 -10.14 1.29
CA SER A 19 -19.03 -11.24 0.32
C SER A 19 -19.93 -12.35 0.84
N VAL A 20 -20.76 -12.91 -0.04
CA VAL A 20 -21.78 -13.92 0.29
C VAL A 20 -21.20 -15.23 0.85
N GLN A 21 -19.92 -15.49 0.61
CA GLN A 21 -19.20 -16.66 1.13
C GLN A 21 -19.03 -16.62 2.67
N PHE A 22 -19.09 -15.43 3.28
CA PHE A 22 -18.86 -15.21 4.71
C PHE A 22 -20.19 -15.12 5.49
N ILE A 23 -20.97 -16.21 5.45
CA ILE A 23 -22.21 -16.35 6.23
C ILE A 23 -21.91 -16.25 7.74
N LYS A 24 -20.79 -16.85 8.18
CA LYS A 24 -20.18 -16.60 9.48
C LYS A 24 -19.14 -15.49 9.32
N PRO A 25 -19.30 -14.32 9.96
CA PRO A 25 -18.33 -13.24 9.86
C PRO A 25 -16.96 -13.64 10.45
N ILE A 26 -15.89 -13.06 9.92
CA ILE A 26 -14.52 -13.27 10.40
C ILE A 26 -13.78 -11.94 10.58
N MET A 27 -12.88 -11.90 11.56
CA MET A 27 -11.92 -10.80 11.70
C MET A 27 -10.68 -11.08 10.84
N CYS A 28 -10.23 -10.07 10.13
CA CYS A 28 -9.07 -10.15 9.26
C CYS A 28 -8.17 -8.93 9.42
N ARG A 29 -6.86 -9.12 9.31
CA ARG A 29 -5.87 -8.05 9.14
C ARG A 29 -5.40 -8.01 7.70
N VAL A 30 -5.52 -6.86 7.06
CA VAL A 30 -5.14 -6.67 5.65
C VAL A 30 -3.61 -6.72 5.52
N ILE A 31 -3.10 -7.54 4.61
CA ILE A 31 -1.69 -7.57 4.21
C ILE A 31 -1.51 -6.60 3.04
N ARG A 32 -2.33 -6.77 2.00
CA ARG A 32 -2.37 -5.87 0.82
C ARG A 32 -3.68 -6.02 0.06
N VAL A 33 -4.01 -5.01 -0.73
CA VAL A 33 -4.90 -5.15 -1.88
C VAL A 33 -4.12 -5.82 -3.01
N LEU A 34 -4.79 -6.62 -3.84
CA LEU A 34 -4.24 -7.21 -5.05
C LEU A 34 -4.88 -6.53 -6.26
N ASP A 35 -4.04 -5.97 -7.13
CA ASP A 35 -4.41 -5.21 -8.34
C ASP A 35 -4.89 -6.11 -9.49
N TRP A 36 -5.63 -7.17 -9.16
CA TRP A 36 -6.15 -8.14 -10.12
C TRP A 36 -7.38 -7.59 -10.84
N ILE A 37 -7.53 -7.94 -12.12
CA ILE A 37 -8.70 -7.56 -12.93
C ILE A 37 -9.96 -8.11 -12.24
N THR A 38 -10.90 -7.22 -11.93
CA THR A 38 -12.08 -7.49 -11.11
C THR A 38 -13.29 -6.72 -11.64
N TYR A 39 -14.48 -7.15 -11.24
CA TYR A 39 -15.72 -6.43 -11.55
C TYR A 39 -15.82 -5.13 -10.75
N ASP A 40 -16.53 -4.15 -11.30
CA ASP A 40 -16.66 -2.82 -10.68
C ASP A 40 -17.14 -2.91 -9.22
N GLY A 41 -16.46 -2.16 -8.35
CA GLY A 41 -16.73 -2.16 -6.91
C GLY A 41 -16.24 -3.38 -6.11
N TRP A 42 -15.58 -4.37 -6.72
CA TRP A 42 -14.97 -5.51 -6.01
C TRP A 42 -13.44 -5.43 -5.97
N CYS A 43 -12.81 -6.10 -5.01
CA CYS A 43 -11.35 -6.26 -4.97
C CYS A 43 -10.93 -7.60 -4.35
N TRP A 44 -9.69 -7.98 -4.63
CA TRP A 44 -9.00 -9.07 -3.94
C TRP A 44 -8.16 -8.50 -2.79
N LEU A 45 -8.29 -9.09 -1.60
CA LEU A 45 -7.47 -8.79 -0.44
C LEU A 45 -6.67 -10.02 -0.04
N ASP A 46 -5.38 -9.84 0.21
CA ASP A 46 -4.55 -10.80 0.93
C ASP A 46 -4.60 -10.41 2.42
N VAL A 47 -5.02 -11.34 3.28
CA VAL A 47 -5.34 -11.08 4.69
C VAL A 47 -4.83 -12.19 5.61
N TYR A 48 -4.54 -11.83 6.87
CA TYR A 48 -4.51 -12.79 7.97
C TYR A 48 -5.90 -12.88 8.61
N GLN A 49 -6.52 -14.04 8.65
CA GLN A 49 -7.65 -14.29 9.56
C GLN A 49 -7.13 -14.27 11.00
N LEU A 50 -7.88 -13.61 11.88
CA LEU A 50 -7.62 -13.54 13.31
C LEU A 50 -8.58 -14.46 14.09
N ASP A 51 -8.12 -14.94 15.24
CA ASP A 51 -8.97 -15.57 16.26
C ASP A 51 -9.64 -14.54 17.20
N ALA A 52 -10.26 -15.03 18.27
CA ALA A 52 -10.89 -14.19 19.29
C ALA A 52 -9.90 -13.40 20.18
N LYS A 53 -8.60 -13.76 20.17
CA LYS A 53 -7.53 -13.04 20.87
C LYS A 53 -6.89 -11.97 19.99
N GLY A 54 -7.09 -12.06 18.66
CA GLY A 54 -6.46 -11.20 17.67
C GLY A 54 -5.21 -11.82 17.04
N ASP A 55 -4.92 -13.09 17.32
CA ASP A 55 -3.75 -13.80 16.80
C ASP A 55 -4.02 -14.29 15.37
N ALA A 56 -3.00 -14.19 14.50
CA ALA A 56 -3.11 -14.58 13.09
C ALA A 56 -3.09 -16.10 12.92
N VAL A 57 -4.25 -16.71 12.66
CA VAL A 57 -4.41 -18.17 12.56
C VAL A 57 -4.28 -18.72 11.14
N ALA A 58 -4.53 -17.91 10.10
CA ALA A 58 -4.40 -18.34 8.71
C ALA A 58 -4.17 -17.15 7.78
N ARG A 59 -3.40 -17.31 6.70
CA ARG A 59 -3.35 -16.37 5.59
C ARG A 59 -4.34 -16.79 4.50
N ARG A 60 -5.07 -15.83 3.92
CA ARG A 60 -6.12 -16.08 2.92
C ARG A 60 -6.14 -14.96 1.87
N SER A 61 -6.36 -15.32 0.61
CA SER A 61 -6.78 -14.38 -0.43
C SER A 61 -8.31 -14.43 -0.53
N ILE A 62 -8.98 -13.30 -0.34
CA ILE A 62 -10.44 -13.21 -0.31
C ILE A 62 -10.93 -12.20 -1.36
N PHE A 63 -12.07 -12.50 -1.98
CA PHE A 63 -12.74 -11.62 -2.94
C PHE A 63 -13.95 -10.95 -2.27
N VAL A 64 -13.91 -9.62 -2.18
CA VAL A 64 -14.85 -8.83 -1.37
C VAL A 64 -15.21 -7.50 -2.03
N GLN A 65 -16.38 -6.98 -1.68
CA GLN A 65 -16.84 -5.64 -2.01
C GLN A 65 -16.46 -4.67 -0.87
N PRO A 66 -15.60 -3.66 -1.07
CA PRO A 66 -15.17 -2.75 0.00
C PRO A 66 -16.32 -2.00 0.68
N ALA A 67 -17.42 -1.75 -0.05
CA ALA A 67 -18.62 -1.11 0.50
C ALA A 67 -19.28 -1.90 1.65
N GLY A 68 -19.08 -3.23 1.72
CA GLY A 68 -19.60 -4.09 2.77
C GLY A 68 -18.62 -4.42 3.90
N LEU A 69 -17.36 -3.96 3.81
CA LEU A 69 -16.35 -4.14 4.85
C LEU A 69 -16.52 -3.12 5.97
N GLN A 70 -16.45 -3.59 7.22
CA GLN A 70 -16.38 -2.71 8.38
C GLN A 70 -14.92 -2.59 8.82
N ILE A 71 -14.30 -1.44 8.54
CA ILE A 71 -12.92 -1.15 8.95
C ILE A 71 -12.89 -0.83 10.44
N GLN A 72 -12.32 -1.73 11.22
CA GLN A 72 -12.01 -1.54 12.64
C GLN A 72 -10.77 -0.62 12.73
N ARG A 73 -11.00 0.69 12.78
CA ARG A 73 -9.93 1.64 13.14
C ARG A 73 -9.58 1.40 14.61
N PRO A 74 -8.37 0.96 14.97
CA PRO A 74 -7.99 0.92 16.37
C PRO A 74 -8.10 2.33 16.94
N ALA A 75 -8.65 2.45 18.15
CA ALA A 75 -8.60 3.71 18.89
C ALA A 75 -7.12 4.17 18.94
N PRO A 76 -6.81 5.46 18.71
CA PRO A 76 -5.43 5.91 18.63
C PRO A 76 -4.72 5.63 19.95
N THR A 77 -3.91 4.56 19.96
CA THR A 77 -3.08 4.20 21.10
C THR A 77 -2.19 5.41 21.39
N PRO A 78 -2.17 5.96 22.61
CA PRO A 78 -1.29 7.06 22.94
C PRO A 78 0.14 6.62 22.63
N ARG A 79 0.74 7.18 21.58
CA ARG A 79 2.13 6.93 21.23
C ARG A 79 2.95 7.50 22.38
N ARG A 80 3.32 6.65 23.35
CA ARG A 80 4.32 7.03 24.36
C ARG A 80 5.53 7.53 23.58
N PRO A 81 5.93 8.80 23.73
CA PRO A 81 7.04 9.32 22.95
C PRO A 81 8.29 8.53 23.34
N THR A 82 8.76 7.70 22.42
CA THR A 82 10.11 7.16 22.49
C THR A 82 11.03 8.37 22.50
N ARG A 83 11.74 8.56 23.61
CA ARG A 83 12.75 9.61 23.78
C ARG A 83 13.94 9.28 22.86
N SER A 84 13.74 9.45 21.56
CA SER A 84 14.80 9.45 20.57
C SER A 84 15.82 10.50 21.03
N ALA A 85 17.04 10.04 21.29
CA ALA A 85 18.09 10.87 21.86
C ALA A 85 18.29 12.13 21.03
N ALA A 86 18.63 13.23 21.71
CA ALA A 86 18.92 14.50 21.04
C ALA A 86 20.01 14.29 19.99
N ILE A 87 19.70 14.56 18.73
CA ILE A 87 20.70 14.69 17.66
C ILE A 87 21.49 15.96 18.00
N PRO A 88 22.79 15.88 18.33
CA PRO A 88 23.56 17.09 18.59
C PRO A 88 23.70 17.86 17.26
N ASN A 89 23.21 19.09 17.25
CA ASN A 89 23.18 19.94 16.06
C ASN A 89 24.60 20.34 15.65
N VAL A 90 25.22 19.55 14.77
CA VAL A 90 26.51 19.89 14.16
C VAL A 90 26.30 21.09 13.24
N ARG A 91 26.86 22.22 13.66
CA ARG A 91 26.70 23.54 13.04
C ARG A 91 27.11 23.51 11.56
N GLN A 92 26.14 23.67 10.67
CA GLN A 92 26.42 23.96 9.27
C GLN A 92 26.47 25.47 9.05
N ASP A 93 27.60 26.08 9.41
CA ASP A 93 27.94 27.46 9.04
C ASP A 93 28.75 27.47 7.73
N ARG A 94 28.56 28.55 6.95
CA ARG A 94 29.33 28.98 5.75
C ARG A 94 28.98 28.39 4.37
N ARG A 95 28.38 29.31 3.59
CA ARG A 95 28.19 29.40 2.13
C ARG A 95 29.50 29.84 1.41
N PRO A 96 29.52 30.14 0.08
CA PRO A 96 28.88 29.53 -1.12
C PRO A 96 29.88 29.36 -2.31
N ALA A 97 29.31 29.10 -3.50
CA ALA A 97 29.78 29.47 -4.87
C ALA A 97 30.39 28.36 -5.75
N GLY A 98 29.94 28.32 -7.02
CA GLY A 98 30.43 27.39 -8.05
C GLY A 98 29.36 26.92 -9.05
N VAL A 99 28.96 27.78 -10.00
CA VAL A 99 28.31 27.36 -11.25
C VAL A 99 29.34 27.39 -12.39
N PRO A 100 29.39 26.33 -13.21
CA PRO A 100 28.98 26.44 -14.63
C PRO A 100 28.07 25.25 -15.04
N ALA A 101 27.12 25.37 -15.98
CA ALA A 101 27.29 25.33 -17.44
C ALA A 101 28.20 24.15 -17.91
N THR A 102 27.87 23.31 -18.91
CA THR A 102 27.07 23.50 -20.13
C THR A 102 26.75 22.14 -20.80
N LEU A 103 25.97 22.14 -21.91
CA LEU A 103 25.85 21.08 -22.94
C LEU A 103 25.10 19.77 -22.57
N GLN A 104 24.42 19.06 -23.49
CA GLN A 104 24.06 19.34 -24.89
C GLN A 104 22.72 18.68 -25.29
N ARG A 105 22.11 19.18 -26.37
CA ARG A 105 20.91 18.64 -27.01
C ARG A 105 21.24 17.57 -28.08
N ARG A 106 20.28 16.65 -28.23
CA ARG A 106 19.70 16.12 -29.50
C ARG A 106 20.40 15.02 -30.33
N ALA A 107 19.51 14.09 -30.74
CA ALA A 107 19.26 13.59 -32.10
C ALA A 107 19.75 12.19 -32.52
N THR A 108 18.79 11.45 -33.09
CA THR A 108 18.91 10.36 -34.07
C THR A 108 19.72 10.79 -35.30
N PRO A 109 20.35 9.87 -36.05
CA PRO A 109 19.65 9.26 -37.20
C PRO A 109 20.01 7.80 -37.53
N ALA A 110 19.34 7.27 -38.56
CA ALA A 110 19.49 5.90 -39.09
C ALA A 110 20.66 5.71 -40.07
N ARG A 111 20.93 4.46 -40.49
CA ARG A 111 21.69 4.16 -41.73
C ARG A 111 21.10 2.95 -42.49
N ARG A 112 21.37 2.94 -43.80
CA ARG A 112 20.65 2.24 -44.88
C ARG A 112 21.47 1.09 -45.50
N ALA A 113 20.81 0.24 -46.28
CA ALA A 113 21.26 -1.05 -46.83
C ALA A 113 22.39 -1.05 -47.89
N ALA A 114 23.09 -2.20 -47.96
CA ALA A 114 23.79 -2.86 -49.08
C ALA A 114 24.14 -4.31 -48.60
N GLY A 115 24.47 -5.32 -49.42
CA GLY A 115 24.50 -5.47 -50.89
C GLY A 115 25.38 -6.66 -51.33
N HIS A 116 25.08 -7.28 -52.48
CA HIS A 116 25.79 -8.42 -53.13
C HIS A 116 25.62 -9.81 -52.48
N GLY A 117 25.47 -10.90 -53.26
CA GLY A 117 25.43 -11.00 -54.73
C GLY A 117 24.95 -12.38 -55.20
#